data_AF-A0A4V3A5F0-F1
#
_entry.id   AF-A0A4V3A5F0-F1
#
_cell.length_a   1.000
_cell.length_b   1.000
_cell.length_c   1.000
_cell.angle_alpha   90.00
_cell.angle_beta   90.00
_cell.angle_gamma   90.00
#
_symmetry.space_group_name_H-M   'P 1'
#
loop_
_entity.id
_entity.type
_entity.pdbx_description
1 polymer ?
#
loop_
_entity_poly.entity_id
_entity_poly.type
_entity_poly.pdbx_seq_one_letter_code
_entity_poly.pdbx_strand_id
1 'polypeptide(L)'
;MVVGNHLKLFDRHAQWGILCEVTSKDIYASFEEMLQNKGVLPLLPQLASLATHVSNEELFKRAANIYHSFPGAHRVRQFGAVAIGVKYLQKI
;
A
#
# COMPACT_ATOMS: atom_id res chain seq x y z
N MET A 1 3.71 14.84 -0.41
CA MET A 1 4.02 14.22 0.89
C MET A 1 5.52 14.13 1.05
N VAL A 2 6.00 14.60 2.20
CA VAL A 2 7.41 14.60 2.61
C VAL A 2 7.55 13.69 3.83
N VAL A 3 8.69 13.02 3.98
CA VAL A 3 9.03 12.25 5.19
C VAL A 3 9.01 13.18 6.41
N GLY A 4 8.47 12.70 7.52
CA GLY A 4 8.21 13.46 8.74
C GLY A 4 6.90 14.27 8.73
N ASN A 5 6.16 14.32 7.61
CA ASN A 5 4.82 14.92 7.62
C ASN A 5 3.81 14.00 8.29
N HIS A 6 2.74 14.62 8.82
CA HIS A 6 1.59 13.88 9.31
C HIS A 6 0.58 13.58 8.20
N LEU A 7 0.19 12.32 8.09
CA LEU A 7 -0.90 11.84 7.26
C LEU A 7 -2.13 11.62 8.14
N LYS A 8 -3.23 12.32 7.83
CA LYS A 8 -4.53 12.12 8.49
C LYS A 8 -5.41 11.27 7.60
N LEU A 9 -5.79 10.09 8.09
CA LEU A 9 -6.76 9.22 7.43
C LEU A 9 -8.06 9.30 8.24
N PHE A 10 -9.11 9.86 7.64
CA PHE A 10 -10.36 10.16 8.34
C PHE A 10 -11.55 9.56 7.62
N ASP A 11 -12.37 8.79 8.34
CA ASP A 11 -13.65 8.30 7.87
C ASP A 11 -14.75 9.27 8.32
N ARG A 12 -15.30 10.00 7.35
CA ARG A 12 -16.37 10.98 7.60
C ARG A 12 -17.68 10.33 8.04
N HIS A 13 -17.97 9.10 7.62
CA HIS A 13 -19.21 8.43 8.00
C HIS A 13 -19.11 7.90 9.42
N ALA A 14 -17.98 7.30 9.76
CA ALA A 14 -17.75 6.73 11.08
C ALA A 14 -17.31 7.76 12.14
N GLN A 15 -17.02 9.00 11.74
CA GLN A 15 -16.62 10.11 12.63
C GLN A 15 -15.36 9.80 13.46
N TRP A 16 -14.41 9.08 12.88
CA TRP A 16 -13.11 8.82 13.49
C TRP A 16 -12.01 8.77 12.43
N GLY A 17 -10.76 8.94 12.87
CA GLY A 17 -9.60 8.79 12.01
C GLY A 17 -8.36 8.34 12.77
N ILE A 18 -7.27 8.25 12.03
CA ILE A 18 -5.93 8.01 12.56
C ILE A 18 -4.96 9.04 12.04
N LEU A 19 -4.04 9.42 12.91
CA LEU A 19 -2.88 10.22 12.60
C LEU A 19 -1.67 9.30 12.45
N CYS A 20 -0.99 9.42 11.33
CA CYS A 20 0.25 8.71 11.05
C CYS A 20 1.38 9.69 10.72
N GLU A 21 2.63 9.31 11.00
CA GLU A 21 3.82 9.97 10.49
C GLU A 21 4.30 9.25 9.22
N VAL A 22 4.68 10.00 8.19
CA VAL A 22 5.30 9.45 6.99
C VAL A 22 6.76 9.13 7.28
N THR A 23 7.15 7.86 7.23
CA THR A 23 8.51 7.40 7.54
C THR A 23 9.37 7.16 6.30
N SER A 24 8.76 6.86 5.15
CA SER A 24 9.47 6.70 3.89
C SER A 24 8.57 7.04 2.70
N LYS A 25 9.19 7.30 1.55
CA LYS A 25 8.50 7.51 0.28
C LYS A 25 9.40 7.00 -0.85
N ASP A 26 8.93 5.96 -1.53
CA ASP A 26 9.64 5.32 -2.63
C ASP A 26 8.75 5.31 -3.88
N ILE A 27 9.34 5.61 -5.04
CA ILE A 27 8.63 5.71 -6.33
C ILE A 27 9.06 4.54 -7.21
N TYR A 28 8.09 3.95 -7.89
CA TYR A 28 8.25 2.79 -8.76
C TYR A 28 7.56 3.03 -10.10
N ALA A 29 8.01 2.36 -11.15
CA ALA A 29 7.39 2.46 -12.48
C ALA A 29 6.09 1.66 -12.57
N SER A 30 5.91 0.61 -11.76
CA SER A 30 4.71 -0.23 -11.76
C SER A 30 4.34 -0.75 -10.37
N PHE A 31 3.14 -1.33 -10.25
CA PHE A 31 2.73 -2.05 -9.05
C PHE A 31 3.59 -3.30 -8.81
N GLU A 32 3.94 -4.00 -9.88
CA GLU A 32 4.75 -5.21 -9.83
C GLU A 32 6.16 -4.92 -9.29
N GLU A 33 6.80 -3.86 -9.80
CA GLU A 33 8.12 -3.45 -9.32
C GLU A 33 8.07 -3.07 -7.83
N MET A 34 7.05 -2.31 -7.43
CA MET A 34 6.81 -1.95 -6.03
C MET A 34 6.64 -3.21 -5.15
N LEU A 35 5.81 -4.16 -5.58
CA LEU A 35 5.56 -5.40 -4.84
C LEU A 35 6.80 -6.30 -4.76
N GLN A 36 7.62 -6.36 -5.81
CA GLN A 36 8.88 -7.10 -5.81
C GLN A 36 9.88 -6.49 -4.83
N ASN A 37 9.96 -5.16 -4.77
CA ASN A 37 10.93 -4.46 -3.93
C ASN A 37 10.52 -4.40 -2.45
N LYS A 38 9.26 -4.06 -2.16
CA LYS A 38 8.76 -3.91 -0.78
C LYS A 38 8.26 -5.23 -0.17
N GLY A 39 7.96 -6.21 -1.00
CA GLY A 39 7.28 -7.43 -0.60
C GLY A 39 5.75 -7.23 -0.49
N VAL A 40 5.02 -8.33 -0.65
CA VAL A 40 3.55 -8.33 -0.63
C VAL A 40 2.99 -8.01 0.75
N LEU A 41 3.45 -8.70 1.80
CA LEU A 41 2.82 -8.65 3.13
C LEU A 41 2.94 -7.29 3.84
N PRO A 42 4.05 -6.54 3.74
CA PRO A 42 4.12 -5.19 4.29
C PRO A 42 3.10 -4.22 3.68
N LEU A 43 2.69 -4.45 2.42
CA LEU A 43 1.73 -3.63 1.69
C LEU A 43 0.29 -4.14 1.79
N LEU A 44 0.12 -5.47 1.85
CA LEU A 44 -1.17 -6.17 1.86
C LEU A 44 -1.21 -7.22 2.98
N PRO A 45 -1.20 -6.79 4.26
CA PRO A 45 -1.16 -7.70 5.40
C PRO A 45 -2.40 -8.62 5.50
N GLN A 46 -3.52 -8.25 4.89
CA GLN A 46 -4.72 -9.08 4.80
C GLN A 46 -4.49 -10.41 4.04
N LEU A 47 -3.39 -10.52 3.27
CA LEU A 47 -3.00 -11.75 2.59
C LEU A 47 -2.11 -12.68 3.42
N ALA A 48 -1.81 -12.33 4.69
CA ALA A 48 -0.91 -13.11 5.53
C ALA A 48 -1.38 -14.56 5.74
N SER A 49 -2.68 -14.78 5.92
CA SER A 49 -3.25 -16.14 6.04
C SER A 49 -3.15 -16.91 4.71
N LEU A 50 -3.30 -16.24 3.58
CA LEU A 50 -3.18 -16.88 2.28
C LEU A 50 -1.73 -17.28 1.98
N ALA A 51 -0.77 -16.45 2.39
CA ALA A 51 0.66 -16.66 2.14
C ALA A 51 1.20 -17.98 2.71
N THR A 52 0.55 -18.57 3.72
CA THR A 52 0.94 -19.88 4.27
C THR A 52 0.42 -21.07 3.45
N HIS A 53 -0.44 -20.84 2.47
CA HIS A 53 -1.14 -21.89 1.72
C HIS A 53 -0.88 -21.84 0.21
N VAL A 54 -0.22 -20.80 -0.30
CA VAL A 54 0.06 -20.64 -1.74
C VAL A 54 1.54 -20.37 -1.98
N SER A 55 1.99 -20.57 -3.22
CA SER A 55 3.35 -20.20 -3.59
C SER A 55 3.54 -18.67 -3.59
N ASN A 56 4.79 -18.22 -3.45
CA ASN A 56 5.13 -16.80 -3.55
C ASN A 56 4.70 -16.18 -4.89
N GLU A 57 4.75 -16.96 -5.98
CA GLU A 57 4.32 -16.50 -7.30
C GLU A 57 2.79 -16.26 -7.35
N GLU A 58 2.00 -17.17 -6.79
CA GLU A 58 0.54 -17.03 -6.73
C GLU A 58 0.14 -15.87 -5.80
N LEU A 59 0.82 -15.74 -4.65
CA LEU A 59 0.64 -14.61 -3.74
C LEU A 59 0.91 -13.28 -4.45
N PHE A 60 2.00 -13.21 -5.22
CA PHE A 60 2.38 -12.04 -5.99
C PHE A 60 1.34 -11.69 -7.07
N LYS A 61 0.88 -12.68 -7.85
CA LYS A 61 -0.17 -12.47 -8.87
C LYS A 61 -1.45 -11.90 -8.25
N ARG A 62 -1.88 -12.45 -7.11
CA ARG A 62 -3.07 -11.94 -6.40
C ARG A 62 -2.87 -10.53 -5.88
N ALA A 63 -1.69 -10.23 -5.34
CA ALA A 63 -1.34 -8.88 -4.88
C ALA A 63 -1.41 -7.86 -6.02
N ALA A 64 -0.81 -8.17 -7.17
CA ALA A 64 -0.86 -7.30 -8.35
C ALA A 64 -2.31 -7.10 -8.83
N ASN A 65 -3.12 -8.16 -8.84
CA ASN A 65 -4.53 -8.08 -9.23
C ASN A 65 -5.36 -7.17 -8.31
N ILE A 66 -5.10 -7.15 -7.00
CA ILE A 66 -5.75 -6.21 -6.08
C ILE A 66 -5.47 -4.77 -6.50
N TYR A 67 -4.20 -4.42 -6.75
CA TYR A 67 -3.85 -3.07 -7.18
C TYR A 67 -4.44 -2.70 -8.54
N HIS A 68 -4.45 -3.63 -9.50
CA HIS A 68 -5.07 -3.42 -10.81
C HIS A 68 -6.59 -3.29 -10.76
N SER A 69 -7.23 -3.80 -9.70
CA SER A 69 -8.68 -3.63 -9.49
C SER A 69 -9.08 -2.23 -9.02
N PHE A 70 -8.13 -1.39 -8.57
CA PHE A 70 -8.46 -0.07 -8.07
C PHE A 70 -8.90 0.90 -9.20
N PRO A 71 -9.89 1.76 -8.94
CA PRO A 71 -10.29 2.80 -9.88
C PRO A 71 -9.09 3.66 -10.30
N GLY A 72 -8.84 3.73 -11.61
CA GLY A 72 -7.73 4.51 -12.16
C GLY A 72 -6.37 3.81 -12.15
N ALA A 73 -6.30 2.51 -11.86
CA ALA A 73 -5.06 1.70 -11.94
C ALA A 73 -4.35 1.81 -13.31
N HIS A 74 -5.11 1.98 -14.39
CA HIS A 74 -4.55 2.19 -15.73
C HIS A 74 -3.59 3.39 -15.83
N ARG A 75 -3.71 4.38 -14.93
CA ARG A 75 -2.86 5.58 -14.88
C ARG A 75 -1.46 5.30 -14.34
N VAL A 76 -1.25 4.17 -13.65
CA VAL A 76 0.08 3.80 -13.11
C VAL A 76 1.10 3.62 -14.22
N ARG A 77 0.68 3.20 -15.43
CA ARG A 77 1.60 3.16 -16.59
C ARG A 77 2.17 4.52 -16.98
N GLN A 78 1.45 5.60 -16.68
CA GLN A 78 1.86 6.97 -17.01
C GLN A 78 2.57 7.67 -15.85
N PHE A 79 2.12 7.44 -14.61
CA PHE A 79 2.59 8.19 -13.44
C PHE A 79 3.42 7.36 -12.44
N GLY A 80 3.50 6.05 -12.64
CA GLY A 80 4.12 5.12 -11.70
C GLY A 80 3.26 4.84 -10.47
N ALA A 81 3.89 4.17 -9.50
CA ALA A 81 3.36 3.85 -8.18
C ALA A 81 4.22 4.47 -7.08
N VAL A 82 3.65 4.68 -5.91
CA VAL A 82 4.37 5.20 -4.74
C VAL A 82 4.09 4.32 -3.54
N ALA A 83 5.13 3.78 -2.91
CA ALA A 83 5.04 3.15 -1.60
C ALA A 83 5.33 4.20 -0.53
N ILE A 84 4.42 4.30 0.45
CA ILE A 84 4.53 5.26 1.54
C ILE A 84 4.63 4.48 2.84
N GLY A 85 5.79 4.55 3.48
CA GLY A 85 5.97 4.05 4.84
C GLY A 85 5.24 4.97 5.81
N VAL A 86 4.46 4.40 6.72
CA VAL A 86 3.74 5.14 7.74
C VAL A 86 3.93 4.52 9.12
N LYS A 87 3.99 5.37 10.14
CA LYS A 87 3.98 4.99 11.55
C LYS A 87 2.72 5.54 12.19
N TYR A 88 1.91 4.68 12.79
CA TYR A 88 0.75 5.09 13.57
C TYR A 88 1.19 5.94 14.77
N LEU A 89 0.49 7.05 15.01
CA LEU A 89 0.70 7.92 16.16
C LEU A 89 -0.47 7.81 17.15
N GLN A 90 -1.68 8.15 16.72
CA GLN A 90 -2.86 8.14 17.58
C GLN A 90 -4.17 8.12 16.78
N LYS A 91 -5.27 7.77 17.46
CA LYS A 91 -6.64 7.95 16.98
C LYS A 91 -7.04 9.42 17.12
N ILE A 92 -7.77 9.95 16.14
CA ILE A 92 -8.29 11.32 16.10
C ILE A 92 -9.78 11.34 15.75
#